data_AF-A0A8S4R4A6-F1
#
_entry.id   AF-A0A8S4R4A6-F1
#
_cell.length_a   1.000
_cell.length_b   1.000
_cell.length_c   1.000
_cell.angle_alpha   90.00
_cell.angle_beta   90.00
_cell.angle_gamma   90.00
#
_symmetry.space_group_name_H-M   'P 1'
#
loop_
_entity.id
_entity.type
_entity.pdbx_description
1 polymer ?
#
loop_
_entity_poly.entity_id
_entity_poly.type
_entity_poly.pdbx_seq_one_letter_code
_entity_poly.pdbx_strand_id
1 'polypeptide(L)'
;MKAVTAHTWTNAYCTITTPMRDDVWFVTVTQALTWMTDPRPAKNLKTYEAWRCDKKDFPPKPCNLSNKCALSFKLPDSNFTDTRYMETCSECPNQYPWLGDSGGTGIPGKDNYIPDNLRK
;
A
#
# COMPACT_ATOMS: atom_id res chain seq x y z
N MET A 1 -5.75 15.30 22.42
CA MET A 1 -4.82 14.80 21.38
C MET A 1 -5.26 15.39 20.05
N LYS A 2 -4.33 15.88 19.23
CA LYS A 2 -4.61 16.28 17.84
C LYS A 2 -3.77 15.38 16.91
N ALA A 3 -4.44 14.60 16.07
CA ALA A 3 -3.80 13.77 15.06
C ALA A 3 -3.92 14.48 13.70
N VAL A 4 -2.81 14.56 12.97
CA VAL A 4 -2.79 15.10 11.60
C VAL A 4 -2.31 13.98 10.67
N THR A 5 -3.11 13.68 9.65
CA THR A 5 -2.76 12.70 8.62
C THR A 5 -1.76 13.33 7.64
N ALA A 6 -0.55 12.78 7.55
CA ALA A 6 0.43 13.22 6.56
C ALA A 6 0.24 12.48 5.22
N HIS A 7 0.41 13.18 4.09
CA HIS A 7 0.12 12.72 2.72
C HIS A 7 1.35 12.74 1.80
N THR A 8 2.55 12.46 2.30
CA THR A 8 3.77 12.43 1.46
C THR A 8 4.60 11.16 1.68
N TRP A 9 5.59 10.91 0.80
CA TRP A 9 6.06 9.57 0.45
C TRP A 9 7.37 9.10 1.14
N THR A 10 7.25 7.91 1.74
CA THR A 10 8.18 6.75 1.77
C THR A 10 9.49 6.68 2.53
N ASN A 11 10.12 7.71 3.14
CA ASN A 11 11.28 7.41 4.03
C ASN A 11 11.57 8.35 5.20
N ALA A 12 10.67 9.32 5.50
CA ALA A 12 10.85 10.25 6.62
C ALA A 12 9.91 9.98 7.82
N TYR A 13 8.96 9.05 7.71
CA TYR A 13 7.78 8.95 8.61
C TYR A 13 8.00 8.24 9.94
N CYS A 14 9.15 7.61 10.16
CA CYS A 14 9.53 7.11 11.48
C CYS A 14 10.63 7.95 12.12
N THR A 15 10.78 9.19 11.68
CA THR A 15 11.34 10.20 12.57
C THR A 15 10.16 10.85 13.27
N ILE A 16 10.09 10.70 14.59
CA ILE A 16 9.38 11.64 15.45
C ILE A 16 10.16 12.95 15.31
N THR A 17 10.12 13.59 14.14
CA THR A 17 10.90 14.79 13.84
C THR A 17 10.23 15.92 14.59
N THR A 18 10.79 16.15 15.77
CA THR A 18 10.68 17.34 16.61
C THR A 18 9.24 17.80 16.86
N PRO A 19 8.63 17.45 18.02
CA PRO A 19 7.38 18.06 18.40
C PRO A 19 7.60 19.58 18.52
N MET A 20 6.91 20.37 17.69
CA MET A 20 6.67 21.77 18.03
C MET A 20 5.82 21.87 19.33
N ARG A 21 5.11 20.77 19.71
CA ARG A 21 4.39 20.55 20.98
C ARG A 21 4.30 19.06 21.35
N ASP A 22 4.42 18.73 22.64
CA ASP A 22 4.40 17.35 23.19
C ASP A 22 3.06 16.60 23.03
N ASP A 23 2.01 17.24 22.52
CA ASP A 23 0.64 16.72 22.41
C ASP A 23 0.14 16.52 20.96
N VAL A 24 1.04 16.59 19.99
CA VAL A 24 0.74 16.46 18.56
C VAL A 24 1.59 15.35 17.93
N TRP A 25 0.94 14.48 17.15
CA TRP A 25 1.59 13.36 16.47
C TRP A 25 1.21 13.32 14.98
N PHE A 26 2.19 13.05 14.14
CA PHE A 26 1.98 12.65 12.74
C PHE A 26 1.87 11.13 12.70
N VAL A 27 0.74 10.64 12.22
CA VAL A 27 0.43 9.20 12.19
C VAL A 27 -0.15 8.84 10.82
N THR A 28 -0.01 7.58 10.43
CA THR A 28 -0.72 7.03 9.28
C THR A 28 -2.21 6.87 9.58
N VAL A 29 -3.03 6.69 8.54
CA VAL A 29 -4.46 6.43 8.71
C VAL A 29 -4.69 5.16 9.55
N THR A 30 -3.91 4.10 9.31
CA THR A 30 -3.99 2.86 10.09
C THR A 30 -3.66 3.08 11.56
N GLN A 31 -2.61 3.86 11.86
CA GLN A 31 -2.25 4.21 13.23
C GLN A 31 -3.31 5.09 13.91
N ALA A 32 -3.94 6.00 13.18
CA ALA A 32 -5.07 6.77 13.70
C ALA A 32 -6.25 5.85 14.04
N LEU A 33 -6.56 4.89 13.15
CA LEU A 33 -7.63 3.90 13.37
C LEU A 33 -7.35 3.01 14.58
N THR A 34 -6.13 2.50 14.78
CA THR A 34 -5.81 1.68 15.96
C THR A 34 -6.02 2.44 17.27
N TRP A 35 -5.71 3.74 17.29
CA TRP A 35 -6.00 4.58 18.44
C TRP A 35 -7.49 4.90 18.58
N MET A 36 -8.24 5.09 17.49
CA MET A 36 -9.70 5.26 17.55
C MET A 36 -10.39 4.02 18.12
N THR A 37 -9.86 2.81 17.84
CA THR A 37 -10.41 1.56 18.40
C THR A 37 -10.07 1.34 19.88
N ASP A 38 -8.91 1.82 20.34
CA ASP A 38 -8.48 1.75 21.76
C ASP A 38 -7.79 3.07 22.17
N PRO A 39 -8.57 4.10 22.55
CA PRO A 39 -8.04 5.43 22.77
C PRO A 39 -7.16 5.47 24.02
N ARG A 40 -5.91 5.88 23.83
CA ARG A 40 -4.94 6.11 24.92
C ARG A 40 -4.73 7.60 25.17
N PRO A 41 -4.54 8.01 26.44
CA PRO A 41 -4.25 9.40 26.77
C PRO A 41 -2.87 9.80 26.24
N ALA A 42 -2.73 11.09 25.90
CA ALA A 42 -1.52 11.70 25.31
C ALA A 42 -0.20 11.28 25.99
N LYS A 43 -0.21 11.16 27.32
CA LYS A 43 0.96 10.78 28.13
C LYS A 43 1.48 9.36 27.83
N ASN A 44 0.60 8.47 27.41
CA ASN A 44 0.91 7.05 27.17
C ASN A 44 1.16 6.75 25.69
N LEU A 45 1.04 7.74 24.80
CA LEU A 45 1.23 7.55 23.36
C LEU A 45 2.69 7.38 22.96
N LYS A 46 3.64 7.87 23.78
CA LYS A 46 5.08 7.68 23.56
C LYS A 46 5.49 6.20 23.62
N THR A 47 4.77 5.38 24.38
CA THR A 47 5.02 3.94 24.55
C THR A 47 3.95 3.06 23.90
N TYR A 48 3.06 3.65 23.09
CA TYR A 48 1.96 2.93 22.47
C TYR A 48 2.48 2.00 21.37
N GLU A 49 2.32 0.70 21.59
CA GLU A 49 2.93 -0.34 20.76
C GLU A 49 2.49 -0.26 19.28
N ALA A 50 1.23 0.07 19.02
CA ALA A 50 0.72 0.14 17.65
C ALA A 50 1.36 1.27 16.82
N TRP A 51 1.98 2.27 17.47
CA TRP A 51 2.68 3.37 16.79
C TRP A 51 4.20 3.22 16.81
N ARG A 52 4.71 2.14 17.42
CA ARG A 52 6.14 1.89 17.48
C ARG A 52 6.73 1.61 16.10
N CYS A 53 7.84 2.29 15.83
CA CYS A 53 8.57 2.23 14.56
C CYS A 53 9.55 1.05 14.43
N ASP A 54 9.78 0.30 15.51
CA ASP A 54 10.76 -0.79 15.56
C ASP A 54 10.17 -2.17 15.23
N LYS A 55 8.92 -2.22 14.74
CA LYS A 55 8.31 -3.48 14.30
C LYS A 55 9.03 -4.03 13.07
N LYS A 56 9.27 -5.34 13.04
CA LYS A 56 9.98 -6.01 11.94
C LYS A 56 9.08 -6.39 10.76
N ASP A 57 7.77 -6.17 10.85
CA ASP A 57 6.78 -6.48 9.80
C ASP A 57 6.76 -5.46 8.65
N PHE A 58 7.87 -4.75 8.43
CA PHE A 58 7.97 -3.90 7.26
C PHE A 58 8.08 -4.75 6.00
N PRO A 59 7.54 -4.27 4.87
CA PRO A 59 7.75 -4.93 3.59
C PRO A 59 9.25 -5.10 3.32
N PRO A 60 9.63 -6.12 2.52
CA PRO A 60 11.02 -6.32 2.14
C PRO A 60 11.59 -5.04 1.56
N LYS A 61 12.90 -4.85 1.75
CA LYS A 61 13.61 -3.67 1.24
C LYS A 61 13.31 -3.51 -0.26
N PRO A 62 13.13 -2.25 -0.73
CA PRO A 62 13.01 -2.01 -2.15
C PRO A 62 14.26 -2.50 -2.88
N CYS A 63 14.08 -2.92 -4.12
CA CYS A 63 15.16 -3.31 -5.02
C CYS A 63 16.07 -2.11 -5.36
N ASN A 64 17.36 -2.37 -5.63
CA ASN A 64 18.29 -1.33 -6.06
C ASN A 64 18.05 -0.88 -7.51
N LEU A 65 17.63 -1.80 -8.37
CA LEU A 65 17.30 -1.53 -9.77
C LEU A 65 15.89 -2.04 -10.05
N SER A 66 15.01 -1.15 -10.50
CA SER A 66 13.65 -1.47 -10.90
C SER A 66 13.60 -2.11 -12.28
N ASN A 67 12.73 -3.10 -12.45
CA ASN A 67 12.35 -3.60 -13.75
C ASN A 67 11.45 -2.58 -14.46
N LYS A 68 11.72 -2.32 -15.74
CA LYS A 68 10.92 -1.44 -16.59
C LYS A 68 10.16 -2.29 -17.60
N CYS A 69 8.88 -2.50 -17.34
CA CYS A 69 8.04 -3.40 -18.12
C CYS A 69 7.22 -2.61 -19.13
N ALA A 70 7.40 -2.88 -20.43
CA ALA A 70 6.52 -2.39 -21.50
C ALA A 70 5.42 -3.42 -21.74
N LEU A 71 4.23 -3.16 -21.19
CA LEU A 71 3.14 -4.14 -21.10
C LEU A 71 2.03 -3.81 -22.09
N SER A 72 1.52 -4.83 -22.77
CA SER A 72 0.34 -4.69 -23.62
C SER A 72 -0.90 -4.47 -22.75
N PHE A 73 -1.76 -3.56 -23.18
CA PHE A 73 -3.02 -3.24 -22.53
C PHE A 73 -4.14 -3.11 -23.56
N LYS A 74 -5.25 -3.81 -23.33
CA LYS A 74 -6.46 -3.71 -24.15
C LYS A 74 -7.67 -3.64 -23.22
N LEU A 75 -8.50 -2.61 -23.39
CA LEU A 75 -9.77 -2.52 -22.67
C LEU A 75 -10.76 -3.54 -23.25
N PRO A 76 -11.58 -4.22 -22.42
CA PRO A 76 -12.59 -5.17 -22.91
C PRO A 76 -13.56 -4.53 -23.92
N ASP A 77 -13.97 -3.29 -23.66
CA ASP A 77 -14.96 -2.56 -24.46
C ASP A 77 -14.34 -1.78 -25.63
N SER A 78 -13.01 -1.83 -25.79
CA SER A 78 -12.30 -1.08 -26.84
C SER A 78 -11.59 -2.01 -27.82
N ASN A 79 -11.62 -1.64 -29.09
CA ASN A 79 -10.85 -2.30 -30.13
C ASN A 79 -9.40 -1.78 -30.22
N PHE A 80 -9.01 -0.85 -29.35
CA PHE A 80 -7.67 -0.30 -29.33
C PHE A 80 -6.77 -1.05 -28.35
N THR A 81 -5.56 -1.38 -28.81
CA THR A 81 -4.48 -1.92 -27.98
C THR A 81 -3.43 -0.83 -27.78
N ASP A 82 -3.01 -0.64 -26.54
CA ASP A 82 -2.01 0.33 -26.13
C ASP A 82 -0.85 -0.35 -25.39
N THR A 83 0.28 0.34 -25.26
CA THR A 83 1.42 -0.11 -24.46
C THR A 83 1.56 0.78 -23.23
N ARG A 84 1.54 0.17 -22.05
CA ARG A 84 1.71 0.86 -20.77
C ARG A 84 2.99 0.44 -20.08
N TYR A 85 3.69 1.41 -19.51
CA TYR A 85 4.93 1.17 -18.79
C TYR A 85 4.66 1.01 -17.30
N MET A 86 5.26 -0.01 -16.69
CA MET A 86 5.20 -0.25 -15.25
C MET A 86 6.61 -0.44 -14.70
N GLU A 87 6.94 0.29 -13.64
CA GLU A 87 8.17 0.08 -12.89
C GLU A 87 7.88 -0.74 -11.63
N THR A 88 8.61 -1.83 -11.44
CA THR A 88 8.40 -2.75 -10.31
C THR A 88 9.71 -3.36 -9.84
N CYS A 89 9.74 -3.80 -8.58
CA CYS A 89 10.82 -4.61 -8.04
C CYS A 89 10.62 -6.12 -8.22
N SER A 90 9.41 -6.52 -8.61
CA SER A 90 9.06 -7.91 -8.94
C SER A 90 9.29 -8.20 -10.41
N GLU A 91 9.17 -9.47 -10.83
CA GLU A 91 9.22 -9.83 -12.25
C GLU A 91 8.10 -9.14 -13.05
N CYS A 92 8.36 -8.90 -14.33
CA CYS A 92 7.37 -8.26 -15.21
C CYS A 92 6.18 -9.21 -15.44
N PRO A 93 4.93 -8.75 -15.27
CA PRO A 93 3.76 -9.54 -15.64
C PRO A 93 3.64 -9.68 -17.17
N ASN A 94 2.78 -10.56 -17.63
CA ASN A 94 2.55 -10.80 -19.06
C ASN A 94 1.73 -9.67 -19.73
N GLN A 95 0.82 -9.06 -18.98
CA GLN A 95 -0.03 -7.95 -19.42
C GLN A 95 -0.13 -6.87 -18.33
N TYR A 96 -0.57 -5.67 -18.73
CA TYR A 96 -0.76 -4.58 -17.78
C TYR A 96 -1.88 -4.92 -16.78
N PRO A 97 -1.57 -4.99 -15.46
CA PRO A 97 -2.58 -5.31 -14.45
C PRO A 97 -3.79 -4.38 -14.50
N TRP A 98 -4.99 -4.95 -14.56
CA TRP A 98 -6.23 -4.19 -14.65
C TRP A 98 -7.41 -4.91 -13.98
N LEU A 99 -8.58 -4.31 -14.05
CA LEU A 99 -9.83 -4.94 -13.62
C LEU A 99 -10.03 -6.27 -14.37
N GLY A 100 -10.23 -7.35 -13.61
CA GLY A 100 -10.38 -8.72 -14.12
C GLY A 100 -9.08 -9.52 -14.25
N ASP A 101 -7.92 -8.87 -14.15
CA ASP A 101 -6.58 -9.49 -14.13
C ASP A 101 -5.55 -8.57 -13.43
N SER A 102 -5.72 -8.39 -12.13
CA SER A 102 -4.83 -7.64 -11.24
C SER A 102 -3.45 -8.28 -11.08
N GLY A 103 -3.31 -9.56 -11.42
CA GLY A 103 -2.02 -10.23 -11.53
C GLY A 103 -1.28 -9.98 -12.85
N GLY A 104 -1.94 -9.39 -13.86
CA GLY A 104 -1.35 -9.19 -15.18
C GLY A 104 -0.95 -10.49 -15.88
N THR A 105 -1.71 -11.56 -15.69
CA THR A 105 -1.42 -12.90 -16.21
C THR A 105 -1.77 -13.08 -17.68
N GLY A 106 -2.64 -12.23 -18.22
CA GLY A 106 -3.21 -12.29 -19.56
C GLY A 106 -4.37 -13.28 -19.70
N ILE A 107 -4.90 -13.78 -18.58
CA ILE A 107 -6.02 -14.74 -18.57
C ILE A 107 -7.32 -13.98 -18.25
N PRO A 108 -8.30 -13.93 -19.17
CA PRO A 108 -9.56 -13.25 -18.92
C PRO A 108 -10.31 -13.83 -17.72
N GLY A 109 -10.79 -12.96 -16.83
CA GLY A 109 -11.65 -13.35 -15.71
C GLY A 109 -10.98 -14.16 -14.61
N LYS A 110 -9.64 -14.12 -14.54
CA LYS A 110 -8.87 -14.80 -13.48
C LYS A 110 -9.27 -14.35 -12.08
N ASP A 111 -9.57 -13.06 -11.93
CA ASP A 111 -9.91 -12.44 -10.65
C ASP A 111 -11.41 -12.35 -10.41
N ASN A 112 -12.22 -12.98 -11.26
CA ASN A 112 -13.65 -13.05 -11.02
C ASN A 112 -13.90 -13.85 -9.75
N TYR A 113 -14.65 -13.25 -8.83
CA TYR A 113 -15.05 -13.92 -7.60
C TYR A 113 -15.89 -15.16 -7.93
N ILE A 114 -15.35 -16.33 -7.61
CA ILE A 114 -16.09 -17.60 -7.61
C ILE A 114 -16.47 -17.84 -6.16
N PRO A 115 -17.78 -17.82 -5.81
CA PRO A 115 -18.21 -18.06 -4.46
C PRO A 115 -17.87 -19.50 -4.04
N ASP A 116 -17.60 -19.71 -2.76
CA ASP A 116 -17.05 -20.98 -2.27
C ASP A 116 -17.97 -22.17 -2.51
N ASN A 117 -19.29 -21.94 -2.60
CA ASN A 117 -20.28 -22.96 -2.94
C ASN A 117 -20.21 -23.45 -4.40
N LEU A 118 -19.46 -22.76 -5.27
CA LEU A 118 -19.24 -23.12 -6.67
C LEU A 118 -17.81 -23.61 -6.96
N ARG A 119 -16.91 -23.56 -5.97
CA ARG A 119 -15.58 -24.17 -6.07
C ARG A 119 -15.73 -25.69 -5.91
N LYS A 120 -15.70 -26.41 -7.03
CA LYS A 120 -15.71 -27.88 -7.08
C LYS A 120 -14.44 -28.48 -6.48
#